data_AF-A0A9P5CHF8-F1
#
_entry.id   AF-A0A9P5CHF8-F1
#
_cell.length_a   1.000
_cell.length_b   1.000
_cell.length_c   1.000
_cell.angle_alpha   90.00
_cell.angle_beta   90.00
_cell.angle_gamma   90.00
#
_symmetry.space_group_name_H-M   'P 1'
#
loop_
_entity.id
_entity.type
_entity.pdbx_description
1 polymer ?
#
loop_
_entity_poly.entity_id
_entity_poly.type
_entity_poly.pdbx_seq_one_letter_code
_entity_poly.pdbx_strand_id
1 'polypeptide(L)'
;MNFTTQSTTGPQGQRYSRRPGLRNSAVPLHQRLLSKRTRKQHNSPLFSVIPPEIRTKIFTYALSDYEDRHRPLLYDSKTSFWRPSHRAPRRTSTELLRTCRAIYRETWFLPFAFKEQIHWLCGPHVPPGSGQWNGNATKLTLLLGEMAKQGQEKVEIESIHVFANTRRLEHGDLGVLLSIPGLHPRRITLTIRYIDWWGWDWESPDKPLYFKADWISAVSSGFSPSTSEFRIELETLEHLKDRVDAIGKHIAENWFFGRFGGQILYADVSGKCHQVSRWSGSSAWYKKHRTNYQKHKGRKLDYYILTITFESELSIKRKGGVVSETAKRNAADPLFKHVPANLGDPSILDRYGPPSHEMPGVPMLPLPDEDDDL
;
A
#
# COMPACT_ATOMS: atom_id res chain seq x y z
N MET A 1 -9.87 -18.16 -7.77
CA MET A 1 -10.74 -18.14 -6.58
C MET A 1 -11.32 -16.74 -6.51
N ASN A 2 -12.57 -16.55 -6.93
CA ASN A 2 -13.27 -15.27 -6.79
C ASN A 2 -14.30 -15.45 -5.68
N PHE A 3 -14.20 -14.66 -4.62
CA PHE A 3 -15.28 -14.48 -3.67
C PHE A 3 -15.74 -13.03 -3.76
N THR A 4 -16.64 -12.78 -4.71
CA THR A 4 -17.51 -11.60 -4.69
C THR A 4 -18.92 -12.14 -4.51
N THR A 5 -19.49 -11.99 -3.32
CA THR A 5 -20.93 -12.16 -3.12
C THR A 5 -21.52 -10.78 -2.88
N GLN A 6 -22.01 -10.18 -3.96
CA GLN A 6 -23.02 -9.12 -3.85
C GLN A 6 -24.31 -9.77 -3.34
N SER A 7 -24.90 -9.19 -2.30
CA SER A 7 -26.21 -9.54 -1.79
C SER A 7 -27.27 -8.77 -2.58
N THR A 8 -27.87 -9.44 -3.56
CA THR A 8 -29.12 -8.99 -4.19
C THR A 8 -30.21 -10.00 -3.82
N THR A 9 -31.14 -9.56 -2.97
CA THR A 9 -32.41 -10.23 -2.69
C THR A 9 -33.22 -10.32 -3.99
N GLY A 10 -33.36 -11.52 -4.55
CA GLY A 10 -34.32 -11.79 -5.63
C GLY A 10 -35.67 -12.26 -5.08
N PRO A 11 -36.76 -12.23 -5.87
CA PRO A 11 -37.90 -13.09 -5.67
C PRO A 11 -37.70 -14.45 -6.38
N GLN A 12 -38.50 -15.39 -5.92
CA GLN A 12 -38.33 -16.84 -5.97
C GLN A 12 -38.43 -17.50 -7.35
N GLY A 13 -37.78 -18.66 -7.47
CA GLY A 13 -38.37 -19.83 -8.13
C GLY A 13 -37.74 -20.25 -9.45
N GLN A 14 -36.75 -21.16 -9.40
CA GLN A 14 -36.67 -22.34 -10.29
C GLN A 14 -35.59 -23.30 -9.82
N ARG A 15 -36.00 -24.53 -9.47
CA ARG A 15 -35.13 -25.62 -9.01
C ARG A 15 -34.32 -26.16 -10.19
N TYR A 16 -33.05 -25.77 -10.30
CA TYR A 16 -32.08 -26.54 -11.09
C TYR A 16 -31.57 -27.73 -10.28
N SER A 17 -31.82 -28.93 -10.83
CA SER A 17 -31.33 -30.22 -10.36
C SER A 17 -29.82 -30.18 -10.09
N ARG A 18 -29.44 -30.36 -8.82
CA ARG A 18 -28.04 -30.44 -8.39
C ARG A 18 -27.51 -31.83 -8.72
N ARG A 19 -26.51 -31.90 -9.62
CA ARG A 19 -25.72 -33.13 -9.85
C ARG A 19 -25.13 -33.62 -8.52
N PRO A 20 -25.40 -34.88 -8.09
CA PRO A 20 -24.81 -35.45 -6.90
C PRO A 20 -23.40 -35.94 -7.22
N GLY A 21 -22.39 -35.42 -6.52
CA GLY A 21 -21.00 -35.90 -6.68
C GLY A 21 -19.88 -34.98 -6.18
N LEU A 22 -20.19 -33.78 -5.70
CA LEU A 22 -19.17 -32.80 -5.25
C LEU A 22 -19.42 -32.32 -3.81
N ARG A 23 -19.68 -33.24 -2.88
CA ARG A 23 -19.61 -32.93 -1.44
C ARG A 23 -18.79 -33.98 -0.69
N ASN A 24 -17.87 -33.45 0.12
CA ASN A 24 -17.10 -34.10 1.19
C ASN A 24 -15.83 -34.87 0.78
N SER A 25 -14.84 -34.20 0.17
CA SER A 25 -13.45 -34.61 0.42
C SER A 25 -12.89 -33.77 1.56
N ALA A 26 -12.45 -34.40 2.66
CA ALA A 26 -11.77 -33.73 3.77
C ALA A 26 -10.50 -32.98 3.31
N VAL A 27 -9.92 -33.39 2.18
CA VAL A 27 -8.74 -32.79 1.57
C VAL A 27 -9.14 -31.60 0.66
N PRO A 28 -8.60 -30.39 0.89
CA PRO A 28 -8.80 -29.22 0.02
C PRO A 28 -8.53 -29.50 -1.46
N LEU A 29 -9.29 -28.85 -2.35
CA LEU A 29 -9.17 -29.03 -3.81
C LEU A 29 -7.74 -28.80 -4.32
N HIS A 30 -7.07 -27.77 -3.81
CA HIS A 30 -5.68 -27.46 -4.10
C HIS A 30 -4.75 -28.67 -3.85
N GLN A 31 -4.80 -29.27 -2.66
CA GLN A 31 -3.99 -30.43 -2.30
C GLN A 31 -4.30 -31.63 -3.20
N ARG A 32 -5.57 -31.82 -3.59
CA ARG A 32 -5.98 -32.86 -4.55
C ARG A 32 -5.44 -32.63 -5.96
N LEU A 33 -5.27 -31.37 -6.37
CA LEU A 33 -4.66 -31.02 -7.64
C LEU A 33 -3.15 -31.24 -7.61
N LEU A 34 -2.50 -30.88 -6.51
CA LEU A 34 -1.06 -31.09 -6.33
C LEU A 34 -0.67 -32.56 -6.15
N SER A 35 -1.49 -33.38 -5.48
CA SER A 35 -1.17 -34.79 -5.23
C SER A 35 -1.18 -35.67 -6.49
N LYS A 36 -1.89 -35.25 -7.54
CA LYS A 36 -1.98 -36.01 -8.80
C LYS A 36 -0.84 -35.67 -9.74
N ARG A 37 -0.14 -36.70 -10.24
CA ARG A 37 0.90 -36.54 -11.27
C ARG A 37 0.40 -35.71 -12.46
N THR A 38 1.15 -34.69 -12.84
CA THR A 38 0.89 -33.90 -14.04
C THR A 38 1.30 -34.68 -15.28
N ARG A 39 0.39 -34.82 -16.25
CA ARG A 39 0.71 -35.35 -17.58
C ARG A 39 1.61 -34.35 -18.30
N LYS A 40 2.71 -34.84 -18.90
CA LYS A 40 3.62 -33.98 -19.68
C LYS A 40 2.84 -33.31 -20.82
N GLN A 41 2.97 -31.99 -20.96
CA GLN A 41 2.20 -31.17 -21.89
C GLN A 41 2.96 -30.94 -23.20
N HIS A 42 3.54 -32.00 -23.79
CA HIS A 42 4.41 -31.88 -24.97
C HIS A 42 3.71 -31.32 -26.22
N ASN A 43 2.38 -31.44 -26.29
CA ASN A 43 1.59 -30.91 -27.40
C ASN A 43 1.25 -29.41 -27.22
N SER A 44 1.60 -28.82 -26.09
CA SER A 44 1.38 -27.41 -25.81
C SER A 44 2.69 -26.64 -26.06
N PRO A 45 2.73 -25.70 -27.03
CA PRO A 45 3.92 -24.87 -27.28
C PRO A 45 4.43 -24.16 -26.02
N LEU A 46 3.52 -23.81 -25.11
CA LEU A 46 3.85 -23.25 -23.81
C LEU A 46 4.82 -24.14 -23.00
N PHE A 47 4.71 -25.47 -23.09
CA PHE A 47 5.54 -26.41 -22.33
C PHE A 47 6.56 -27.17 -23.18
N SER A 48 6.41 -27.20 -24.51
CA SER A 48 7.34 -27.89 -25.41
C SER A 48 8.35 -26.97 -26.10
N VAL A 49 8.01 -25.69 -26.29
CA VAL A 49 8.86 -24.71 -26.99
C VAL A 49 9.32 -23.63 -26.03
N ILE A 50 8.42 -23.11 -25.19
CA ILE A 50 8.73 -21.96 -24.33
C ILE A 50 9.48 -22.43 -23.07
N PRO A 51 10.69 -21.89 -22.81
CA PRO A 51 11.48 -22.26 -21.65
C PRO A 51 10.86 -21.73 -20.34
N PRO A 52 11.15 -22.34 -19.19
CA PRO A 52 10.54 -22.00 -17.91
C PRO A 52 10.63 -20.52 -17.50
N GLU A 53 11.72 -19.84 -17.86
CA GLU A 53 11.97 -18.43 -17.54
C GLU A 53 10.98 -17.52 -18.27
N ILE A 54 10.72 -17.82 -19.55
CA ILE A 54 9.75 -17.08 -20.35
C ILE A 54 8.32 -17.41 -19.93
N ARG A 55 8.04 -18.68 -19.60
CA ARG A 55 6.76 -19.06 -18.99
C ARG A 55 6.49 -18.26 -17.71
N THR A 56 7.50 -18.13 -16.85
CA THR A 56 7.40 -17.36 -15.61
C THR A 56 6.98 -15.93 -15.90
N LYS A 57 7.61 -15.26 -16.89
CA LYS A 57 7.20 -13.91 -17.31
C LYS A 57 5.75 -13.86 -17.79
N ILE A 58 5.34 -14.81 -18.66
CA ILE A 58 3.96 -14.90 -19.16
C ILE A 58 2.97 -15.04 -17.99
N PHE A 59 3.27 -15.94 -17.04
CA PHE A 59 2.44 -16.18 -15.88
C PHE A 59 2.40 -15.00 -14.93
N THR A 60 3.51 -14.29 -14.74
CA THR A 60 3.54 -13.03 -14.01
C THR A 60 2.58 -12.04 -14.65
N TYR A 61 2.71 -11.73 -15.93
CA TYR A 61 1.79 -10.78 -16.59
C TYR A 61 0.32 -11.21 -16.52
N ALA A 62 0.03 -12.49 -16.74
CA ALA A 62 -1.34 -13.01 -16.75
C ALA A 62 -2.00 -13.06 -15.37
N LEU A 63 -1.20 -13.21 -14.30
CA LEU A 63 -1.66 -13.33 -12.91
C LEU A 63 -1.29 -12.12 -12.06
N SER A 64 -0.79 -11.04 -12.66
CA SER A 64 -0.60 -9.76 -12.02
C SER A 64 -1.97 -9.15 -11.69
N ASP A 65 -2.00 -8.42 -10.59
CA ASP A 65 -3.17 -7.69 -10.13
C ASP A 65 -3.29 -6.34 -10.86
N TYR A 66 -4.52 -5.92 -11.15
CA TYR A 66 -4.82 -4.68 -11.88
C TYR A 66 -6.13 -4.05 -11.37
N GLU A 67 -6.35 -2.78 -11.68
CA GLU A 67 -7.63 -2.11 -11.36
C GLU A 67 -8.75 -2.57 -12.30
N ASP A 68 -9.86 -3.06 -11.75
CA ASP A 68 -11.06 -3.41 -12.51
C ASP A 68 -11.84 -2.15 -12.86
N ARG A 69 -11.45 -1.50 -13.96
CA ARG A 69 -12.00 -0.21 -14.41
C ARG A 69 -13.34 -0.33 -15.15
N HIS A 70 -13.97 -1.50 -15.17
CA HIS A 70 -15.27 -1.66 -15.79
C HIS A 70 -16.37 -0.97 -14.98
N ARG A 71 -17.26 -0.23 -15.64
CA ARG A 71 -18.46 0.31 -14.97
C ARG A 71 -19.39 -0.86 -14.59
N PRO A 72 -20.02 -0.85 -13.39
CA PRO A 72 -20.12 0.24 -12.41
C PRO A 72 -19.10 0.18 -11.25
N LEU A 73 -17.98 -0.53 -11.39
CA LEU A 73 -17.02 -0.75 -10.29
C LEU A 73 -16.11 0.46 -10.00
N LEU A 74 -16.06 1.44 -10.90
CA LEU A 74 -15.32 2.69 -10.66
C LEU A 74 -15.82 3.38 -9.39
N TYR A 75 -14.88 3.77 -8.53
CA TYR A 75 -15.18 4.59 -7.38
C TYR A 75 -15.66 5.97 -7.84
N ASP A 76 -16.67 6.51 -7.17
CA ASP A 76 -17.10 7.89 -7.38
C ASP A 76 -15.95 8.84 -6.99
N SER A 77 -15.59 9.74 -7.92
CA SER A 77 -14.52 10.73 -7.71
C SER A 77 -14.80 11.69 -6.56
N LYS A 78 -16.02 11.70 -6.03
CA LYS A 78 -16.46 12.48 -4.88
C LYS A 78 -16.33 11.74 -3.54
N THR A 79 -15.74 10.54 -3.50
CA THR A 79 -15.46 9.85 -2.24
C THR A 79 -14.06 10.19 -1.71
N SER A 80 -13.87 9.97 -0.41
CA SER A 80 -12.63 10.30 0.30
C SER A 80 -11.48 9.33 0.07
N PHE A 81 -11.75 8.18 -0.53
CA PHE A 81 -10.77 7.14 -0.83
C PHE A 81 -10.43 7.08 -2.33
N TRP A 82 -11.14 7.86 -3.15
CA TRP A 82 -10.79 8.00 -4.56
C TRP A 82 -9.48 8.77 -4.70
N ARG A 83 -8.57 8.23 -5.51
CA ARG A 83 -7.33 8.91 -5.93
C ARG A 83 -6.92 8.44 -7.32
N PRO A 84 -6.09 9.19 -8.07
CA PRO A 84 -5.69 8.83 -9.42
C PRO A 84 -5.04 7.44 -9.56
N SER A 85 -4.35 6.98 -8.51
CA SER A 85 -3.72 5.66 -8.44
C SER A 85 -4.62 4.55 -7.89
N HIS A 86 -5.82 4.89 -7.39
CA HIS A 86 -6.81 3.95 -6.82
C HIS A 86 -8.22 4.38 -7.24
N ARG A 87 -8.56 4.11 -8.50
CA ARG A 87 -9.82 4.50 -9.13
C ARG A 87 -10.90 3.42 -9.03
N ALA A 88 -10.49 2.18 -8.79
CA ALA A 88 -11.39 1.03 -8.77
C ALA A 88 -10.87 -0.09 -7.84
N PRO A 89 -11.70 -1.10 -7.52
CA PRO A 89 -11.25 -2.32 -6.88
C PRO A 89 -10.17 -3.03 -7.69
N ARG A 90 -9.22 -3.65 -7.00
CA ARG A 90 -8.16 -4.44 -7.64
C ARG A 90 -8.59 -5.89 -7.83
N ARG A 91 -8.18 -6.48 -8.96
CA ARG A 91 -8.56 -7.83 -9.39
C ARG A 91 -7.35 -8.54 -10.02
N THR A 92 -7.29 -9.84 -9.75
CA THR A 92 -6.43 -10.77 -10.48
C THR A 92 -7.28 -11.73 -11.31
N SER A 93 -6.96 -11.88 -12.59
CA SER A 93 -7.58 -12.90 -13.45
C SER A 93 -7.04 -14.28 -13.05
N THR A 94 -7.92 -15.20 -12.63
CA THR A 94 -7.53 -16.55 -12.15
C THR A 94 -7.97 -17.67 -13.09
N GLU A 95 -8.47 -17.32 -14.27
CA GLU A 95 -8.93 -18.22 -15.32
C GLU A 95 -7.80 -19.11 -15.82
N LEU A 96 -6.59 -18.57 -15.93
CA LEU A 96 -5.39 -19.30 -16.33
C LEU A 96 -5.13 -20.51 -15.42
N LEU A 97 -5.35 -20.38 -14.11
CA LEU A 97 -5.17 -21.46 -13.13
C LEU A 97 -6.11 -22.66 -13.36
N ARG A 98 -7.20 -22.46 -14.11
CA ARG A 98 -8.19 -23.49 -14.42
C ARG A 98 -7.85 -24.27 -15.69
N THR A 99 -6.85 -23.85 -16.45
CA THR A 99 -6.52 -24.41 -17.77
C THR A 99 -5.97 -25.82 -17.66
N CYS A 100 -4.88 -26.02 -16.90
CA CYS A 100 -4.30 -27.34 -16.71
C CYS A 100 -3.50 -27.44 -15.40
N ARG A 101 -3.22 -28.67 -14.95
CA ARG A 101 -2.47 -28.92 -13.71
C ARG A 101 -1.01 -28.48 -13.78
N ALA A 102 -0.40 -28.43 -14.97
CA ALA A 102 0.98 -27.97 -15.12
C ALA A 102 1.08 -26.49 -14.77
N ILE A 103 0.20 -25.66 -15.38
CA ILE A 103 0.07 -24.23 -15.05
C ILE A 103 -0.25 -24.06 -13.57
N TYR A 104 -1.27 -24.75 -13.06
CA TYR A 104 -1.66 -24.62 -11.66
C TYR A 104 -0.50 -24.91 -10.69
N ARG A 105 0.29 -25.96 -10.94
CA ARG A 105 1.46 -26.30 -10.10
C ARG A 105 2.53 -25.21 -10.10
N GLU A 106 2.81 -24.60 -11.25
CA GLU A 106 3.82 -23.54 -11.37
C GLU A 106 3.33 -22.20 -10.78
N THR A 107 2.01 -21.96 -10.67
CA THR A 107 1.49 -20.59 -10.56
C THR A 107 0.41 -20.32 -9.51
N TRP A 108 -0.11 -21.32 -8.81
CA TRP A 108 -1.28 -21.15 -7.93
C TRP A 108 -1.12 -20.08 -6.83
N PHE A 109 0.12 -19.82 -6.39
CA PHE A 109 0.44 -18.83 -5.35
C PHE A 109 0.67 -17.42 -5.92
N LEU A 110 0.91 -17.29 -7.24
CA LEU A 110 1.22 -16.00 -7.87
C LEU A 110 0.12 -14.94 -7.72
N PRO A 111 -1.19 -15.27 -7.80
CA PRO A 111 -2.23 -14.27 -7.55
C PRO A 111 -2.18 -13.66 -6.15
N PHE A 112 -1.64 -14.37 -5.17
CA PHE A 112 -1.44 -13.81 -3.84
C PHE A 112 -0.12 -13.02 -3.77
N ALA A 113 0.97 -13.57 -4.33
CA ALA A 113 2.29 -12.96 -4.31
C ALA A 113 2.36 -11.62 -5.08
N PHE A 114 1.67 -11.51 -6.21
CA PHE A 114 1.66 -10.32 -7.07
C PHE A 114 0.50 -9.36 -6.82
N LYS A 115 -0.40 -9.71 -5.90
CA LYS A 115 -1.46 -8.79 -5.50
C LYS A 115 -0.89 -7.73 -4.58
N GLU A 116 -1.16 -6.48 -4.90
CA GLU A 116 -0.93 -5.38 -3.98
C GLU A 116 -1.90 -5.53 -2.80
N GLN A 117 -1.37 -5.84 -1.62
CA GLN A 117 -2.19 -6.04 -0.44
C GLN A 117 -2.53 -4.68 0.16
N ILE A 118 -3.74 -4.19 -0.13
CA ILE A 118 -4.21 -2.89 0.35
C ILE A 118 -4.95 -3.05 1.68
N HIS A 119 -4.47 -2.37 2.71
CA HIS A 119 -5.08 -2.34 4.04
C HIS A 119 -5.46 -0.93 4.45
N TRP A 120 -6.65 -0.77 4.99
CA TRP A 120 -7.15 0.52 5.48
C TRP A 120 -7.24 0.48 7.01
N LEU A 121 -6.23 1.07 7.66
CA LEU A 121 -6.16 1.32 9.11
C LEU A 121 -6.72 2.71 9.43
N CYS A 122 -7.92 3.01 8.94
CA CYS A 122 -8.59 4.28 9.16
C CYS A 122 -10.05 4.07 9.57
N GLY A 123 -10.76 5.17 9.81
CA GLY A 123 -12.18 5.16 10.21
C GLY A 123 -13.11 4.71 9.07
N PRO A 124 -14.40 5.09 9.07
CA PRO A 124 -15.40 4.59 8.11
C PRO A 124 -15.20 5.06 6.65
N HIS A 125 -14.08 5.71 6.33
CA HIS A 125 -13.80 6.41 5.06
C HIS A 125 -12.95 5.58 4.12
N VAL A 126 -13.41 4.34 3.90
CA VAL A 126 -12.73 3.30 3.14
C VAL A 126 -13.57 2.85 1.94
N PRO A 127 -12.93 2.30 0.89
CA PRO A 127 -13.66 1.75 -0.24
C PRO A 127 -14.69 0.66 0.15
N PRO A 128 -15.76 0.49 -0.64
CA PRO A 128 -16.70 -0.60 -0.44
C PRO A 128 -15.99 -1.95 -0.48
N GLY A 129 -16.37 -2.85 0.43
CA GLY A 129 -15.76 -4.19 0.50
C GLY A 129 -14.38 -4.23 1.15
N SER A 130 -13.80 -3.10 1.55
CA SER A 130 -12.55 -3.07 2.33
C SER A 130 -12.67 -3.73 3.70
N GLY A 131 -13.87 -4.04 4.19
CA GLY A 131 -14.08 -4.75 5.46
C GLY A 131 -13.60 -3.96 6.69
N GLN A 132 -13.81 -4.53 7.88
CA GLN A 132 -13.17 -4.00 9.09
C GLN A 132 -11.76 -4.57 9.21
N TRP A 133 -10.81 -3.75 9.68
CA TRP A 133 -9.41 -4.12 9.90
C TRP A 133 -9.27 -5.51 10.55
N ASN A 134 -9.89 -5.71 11.73
CA ASN A 134 -9.81 -6.96 12.48
C ASN A 134 -10.26 -8.17 11.64
N GLY A 135 -11.36 -8.03 10.89
CA GLY A 135 -11.87 -9.12 10.05
C GLY A 135 -10.94 -9.46 8.88
N ASN A 136 -10.27 -8.47 8.30
CA ASN A 136 -9.31 -8.71 7.22
C ASN A 136 -7.99 -9.29 7.72
N ALA A 137 -7.50 -8.82 8.88
CA ALA A 137 -6.33 -9.39 9.53
C ALA A 137 -6.56 -10.88 9.80
N THR A 138 -7.70 -11.25 10.40
CA THR A 138 -8.05 -12.66 10.62
C THR A 138 -8.09 -13.48 9.33
N LYS A 139 -8.69 -12.96 8.26
CA LYS A 139 -8.73 -13.65 6.95
C LYS A 139 -7.33 -13.85 6.38
N LEU A 140 -6.47 -12.83 6.48
CA LEU A 140 -5.09 -12.90 6.02
C LEU A 140 -4.28 -13.92 6.83
N THR A 141 -4.40 -13.93 8.15
CA THR A 141 -3.77 -14.92 9.03
C THR A 141 -4.21 -16.34 8.68
N LEU A 142 -5.51 -16.57 8.46
CA LEU A 142 -6.02 -17.88 8.06
C LEU A 142 -5.48 -18.31 6.70
N LEU A 143 -5.46 -17.40 5.72
CA LEU A 143 -4.94 -17.68 4.39
C LEU A 143 -3.45 -18.05 4.42
N LEU A 144 -2.63 -17.24 5.10
CA LEU A 144 -1.19 -17.50 5.25
C LEU A 144 -0.93 -18.79 6.02
N GLY A 145 -1.70 -19.07 7.06
CA GLY A 145 -1.62 -20.34 7.80
C GLY A 145 -1.94 -21.55 6.92
N GLU A 146 -2.93 -21.45 6.02
CA GLU A 146 -3.22 -22.50 5.05
C GLU A 146 -2.13 -22.65 3.99
N MET A 147 -1.53 -21.54 3.52
CA MET A 147 -0.39 -21.59 2.60
C MET A 147 0.84 -22.23 3.26
N ALA A 148 1.12 -21.92 4.53
CA ALA A 148 2.21 -22.52 5.29
C ALA A 148 2.02 -24.04 5.45
N LYS A 149 0.83 -24.51 5.84
CA LYS A 149 0.48 -25.95 5.90
C LYS A 149 0.64 -26.67 4.55
N GLN A 150 0.68 -25.92 3.47
CA GLN A 150 0.81 -26.42 2.11
C GLN A 150 2.26 -26.39 1.58
N GLY A 151 3.23 -26.13 2.47
CA GLY A 151 4.66 -26.08 2.14
C GLY A 151 5.10 -24.75 1.53
N GLN A 152 4.28 -23.69 1.67
CA GLN A 152 4.65 -22.31 1.32
C GLN A 152 4.77 -21.49 2.60
N GLU A 153 5.75 -21.85 3.44
CA GLU A 153 5.98 -21.18 4.73
C GLU A 153 6.41 -19.72 4.58
N LYS A 154 7.05 -19.39 3.46
CA LYS A 154 7.53 -18.04 3.13
C LYS A 154 6.93 -17.61 1.79
N VAL A 155 5.79 -16.94 1.85
CA VAL A 155 5.21 -16.32 0.66
C VAL A 155 5.69 -14.89 0.60
N GLU A 156 6.74 -14.67 -0.19
CA GLU A 156 7.15 -13.30 -0.51
C GLU A 156 6.03 -12.63 -1.31
N ILE A 157 5.56 -11.50 -0.80
CA ILE A 157 4.60 -10.64 -1.50
C ILE A 157 5.33 -9.40 -2.00
N GLU A 158 4.97 -8.94 -3.19
CA GLU A 158 5.64 -7.82 -3.82
C GLU A 158 5.44 -6.53 -3.01
N SER A 159 4.20 -6.22 -2.62
CA SER A 159 3.91 -5.01 -1.86
C SER A 159 2.71 -5.11 -0.93
N ILE A 160 2.81 -4.40 0.20
CA ILE A 160 1.69 -3.99 1.04
C ILE A 160 1.54 -2.48 0.92
N HIS A 161 0.30 -2.02 0.76
CA HIS A 161 -0.05 -0.60 0.81
C HIS A 161 -1.04 -0.37 1.95
N VAL A 162 -0.66 0.45 2.92
CA VAL A 162 -1.46 0.74 4.10
C VAL A 162 -1.88 2.19 4.08
N PHE A 163 -3.18 2.45 4.07
CA PHE A 163 -3.73 3.77 4.37
C PHE A 163 -4.07 3.81 5.86
N ALA A 164 -3.48 4.73 6.61
CA ALA A 164 -3.71 4.82 8.04
C ALA A 164 -4.01 6.25 8.46
N ASN A 165 -4.83 6.41 9.50
CA ASN A 165 -4.81 7.66 10.25
C ASN A 165 -3.75 7.60 11.35
N THR A 166 -3.19 8.76 11.71
CA THR A 166 -2.06 8.80 12.64
C THR A 166 -2.42 8.23 14.00
N ARG A 167 -3.68 8.33 14.46
CA ARG A 167 -4.14 7.68 15.70
C ARG A 167 -4.03 6.16 15.66
N ARG A 168 -4.50 5.51 14.60
CA ARG A 168 -4.42 4.04 14.45
C ARG A 168 -2.96 3.60 14.36
N LEU A 169 -2.15 4.37 13.64
CA LEU A 169 -0.71 4.14 13.57
C LEU A 169 -0.05 4.21 14.95
N GLU A 170 -0.36 5.26 15.72
CA GLU A 170 0.11 5.47 17.09
C GLU A 170 -0.35 4.39 18.08
N HIS A 171 -1.52 3.79 17.84
CA HIS A 171 -2.00 2.65 18.61
C HIS A 171 -1.27 1.33 18.27
N GLY A 172 -0.39 1.34 17.25
CA GLY A 172 0.40 0.17 16.86
C GLY A 172 -0.25 -0.74 15.83
N ASP A 173 -1.38 -0.35 15.21
CA ASP A 173 -2.13 -1.21 14.28
C ASP A 173 -1.28 -1.68 13.07
N LEU A 174 -0.35 -0.84 12.59
CA LEU A 174 0.59 -1.21 11.52
C LEU A 174 1.60 -2.27 12.00
N GLY A 175 2.12 -2.15 13.23
CA GLY A 175 3.00 -3.16 13.81
C GLY A 175 2.29 -4.51 13.95
N VAL A 176 1.01 -4.49 14.34
CA VAL A 176 0.17 -5.70 14.42
C VAL A 176 -0.02 -6.34 13.04
N LEU A 177 -0.29 -5.55 11.99
CA LEU A 177 -0.39 -6.05 10.61
C LEU A 177 0.90 -6.74 10.16
N LEU A 178 2.04 -6.09 10.35
CA LEU A 178 3.32 -6.61 9.89
C LEU A 178 3.79 -7.81 10.72
N SER A 179 3.29 -7.98 11.94
CA SER A 179 3.58 -9.13 12.79
C SER A 179 2.76 -10.39 12.44
N ILE A 180 1.91 -10.36 11.40
CA ILE A 180 1.15 -11.55 10.99
C ILE A 180 2.12 -12.63 10.47
N PRO A 181 2.09 -13.85 11.04
CA PRO A 181 2.98 -14.93 10.61
C PRO A 181 2.83 -15.30 9.13
N GLY A 182 3.95 -15.51 8.45
CA GLY A 182 4.01 -15.85 7.02
C GLY A 182 3.88 -14.65 6.08
N LEU A 183 3.69 -13.43 6.60
CA LEU A 183 3.65 -12.21 5.82
C LEU A 183 5.06 -11.70 5.55
N HIS A 184 5.50 -11.75 4.29
CA HIS A 184 6.87 -11.40 3.90
C HIS A 184 6.88 -10.37 2.76
N PRO A 185 6.58 -9.09 3.04
CA PRO A 185 6.55 -8.05 2.03
C PRO A 185 7.95 -7.57 1.64
N ARG A 186 8.19 -7.43 0.34
CA ARG A 186 9.41 -6.77 -0.16
C ARG A 186 9.36 -5.26 -0.02
N ARG A 187 8.16 -4.70 -0.22
CA ARG A 187 7.87 -3.27 -0.16
C ARG A 187 6.66 -3.02 0.73
N ILE A 188 6.80 -2.05 1.63
CA ILE A 188 5.68 -1.57 2.44
C ILE A 188 5.50 -0.09 2.14
N THR A 189 4.28 0.34 1.81
CA THR A 189 3.93 1.76 1.63
C THR A 189 2.90 2.14 2.69
N LEU A 190 3.18 3.16 3.48
CA LEU A 190 2.28 3.76 4.45
C LEU A 190 1.85 5.13 3.92
N THR A 191 0.55 5.32 3.75
CA THR A 191 -0.02 6.57 3.26
C THR A 191 -0.87 7.22 4.34
N ILE A 192 -0.49 8.43 4.75
CA ILE A 192 -1.30 9.32 5.58
C ILE A 192 -1.96 10.33 4.65
N ARG A 193 -3.25 10.13 4.37
CA ARG A 193 -4.04 11.05 3.54
C ARG A 193 -4.20 12.39 4.24
N TYR A 194 -4.56 13.43 3.49
CA TYR A 194 -4.82 14.75 4.06
C TYR A 194 -5.87 14.70 5.19
N ILE A 195 -6.89 13.83 5.10
CA ILE A 195 -7.95 13.61 6.11
C ILE A 195 -7.58 12.70 7.28
N ASP A 196 -6.42 12.07 7.22
CA ASP A 196 -6.01 11.02 8.15
C ASP A 196 -5.02 11.53 9.22
N TRP A 197 -4.69 12.82 9.20
CA TRP A 197 -3.95 13.49 10.27
C TRP A 197 -4.83 13.66 11.52
N TRP A 198 -4.50 12.96 12.61
CA TRP A 198 -5.21 13.08 13.89
C TRP A 198 -5.02 14.47 14.51
N GLY A 199 -6.09 15.01 15.10
CA GLY A 199 -6.07 16.37 15.65
C GLY A 199 -6.18 17.48 14.61
N TRP A 200 -6.19 17.13 13.31
CA TRP A 200 -6.67 18.01 12.27
C TRP A 200 -8.18 18.21 12.45
N ASP A 201 -8.51 19.21 13.23
CA ASP A 201 -9.86 19.75 13.28
C ASP A 201 -9.97 20.83 12.22
N TRP A 202 -11.02 20.77 11.42
CA TRP A 202 -11.32 21.74 10.37
C TRP A 202 -11.59 23.14 10.95
N GLU A 203 -11.85 23.23 12.26
CA GLU A 203 -11.94 24.47 13.03
C GLU A 203 -10.56 25.10 13.33
N SER A 204 -9.46 24.39 13.08
CA SER A 204 -8.11 24.86 13.38
C SER A 204 -7.10 24.42 12.31
N PRO A 205 -7.20 24.93 11.06
CA PRO A 205 -6.24 24.65 9.99
C PRO A 205 -4.80 25.08 10.33
N ASP A 206 -4.64 25.95 11.34
CA ASP A 206 -3.35 26.41 11.85
C ASP A 206 -2.73 25.49 12.90
N LYS A 207 -3.42 24.41 13.31
CA LYS A 207 -2.81 23.43 14.20
C LYS A 207 -1.61 22.77 13.51
N PRO A 208 -0.47 22.68 14.21
CA PRO A 208 0.71 22.03 13.65
C PRO A 208 0.42 20.56 13.33
N LEU A 209 0.90 20.09 12.18
CA LEU A 209 0.89 18.66 11.87
C LEU A 209 1.84 17.95 12.84
N TYR A 210 1.36 16.83 13.39
CA TYR A 210 2.04 16.07 14.42
C TYR A 210 2.07 14.58 14.10
N PHE A 211 3.21 13.97 14.37
CA PHE A 211 3.48 12.57 14.06
C PHE A 211 4.34 11.96 15.18
N LYS A 212 3.75 11.15 16.08
CA LYS A 212 4.53 10.38 17.06
C LYS A 212 5.44 9.36 16.39
N ALA A 213 6.49 8.96 17.10
CA ALA A 213 7.44 7.99 16.59
C ALA A 213 7.44 6.64 17.35
N ASP A 214 6.66 6.50 18.42
CA ASP A 214 6.65 5.29 19.28
C ASP A 214 6.32 3.99 18.52
N TRP A 215 5.46 4.10 17.49
CA TRP A 215 5.05 2.98 16.64
C TRP A 215 6.17 2.40 15.77
N ILE A 216 7.25 3.16 15.54
CA ILE A 216 8.36 2.75 14.66
C ILE A 216 9.05 1.51 15.20
N SER A 217 9.16 1.38 16.53
CA SER A 217 9.75 0.21 17.18
C SER A 217 8.94 -1.08 16.90
N ALA A 218 7.61 -0.99 16.97
CA ALA A 218 6.70 -2.08 16.69
C ALA A 218 6.74 -2.47 15.20
N VAL A 219 6.80 -1.48 14.31
CA VAL A 219 6.92 -1.72 12.86
C VAL A 219 8.27 -2.34 12.50
N SER A 220 9.36 -1.82 13.06
CA SER A 220 10.71 -2.38 12.85
C SER A 220 10.82 -3.82 13.33
N SER A 221 10.11 -4.17 14.41
CA SER A 221 10.06 -5.55 14.91
C SER A 221 9.22 -6.48 14.03
N GLY A 222 8.26 -5.94 13.27
CA GLY A 222 7.44 -6.67 12.32
C GLY A 222 8.07 -6.83 10.93
N PHE A 223 9.23 -6.24 10.66
CA PHE A 223 9.87 -6.36 9.35
C PHE A 223 10.33 -7.79 9.07
N SER A 224 9.93 -8.31 7.92
CA SER A 224 10.48 -9.55 7.38
C SER A 224 11.90 -9.30 6.86
N PRO A 225 12.80 -10.31 6.87
CA PRO A 225 14.08 -10.24 6.16
C PRO A 225 13.99 -9.95 4.66
N SER A 226 12.82 -10.15 4.04
CA SER A 226 12.56 -9.81 2.63
C SER A 226 12.28 -8.31 2.41
N THR A 227 12.00 -7.56 3.47
CA THR A 227 11.66 -6.14 3.40
C THR A 227 12.89 -5.35 3.00
N SER A 228 12.86 -4.79 1.80
CA SER A 228 13.96 -4.02 1.22
C SER A 228 13.65 -2.52 1.10
N GLU A 229 12.36 -2.17 1.14
CA GLU A 229 11.87 -0.81 0.94
C GLU A 229 10.68 -0.52 1.85
N PHE A 230 10.73 0.59 2.59
CA PHE A 230 9.59 1.14 3.32
C PHE A 230 9.34 2.58 2.88
N ARG A 231 8.11 2.89 2.45
CA ARG A 231 7.73 4.22 1.97
C ARG A 231 6.72 4.85 2.91
N ILE A 232 6.89 6.14 3.17
CA ILE A 232 5.90 6.96 3.86
C ILE A 232 5.42 8.04 2.87
N GLU A 233 4.16 7.96 2.45
CA GLU A 233 3.46 8.99 1.68
C GLU A 233 2.71 9.92 2.64
N LEU A 234 3.13 11.19 2.69
CA LEU A 234 2.50 12.25 3.48
C LEU A 234 1.72 13.15 2.54
N GLU A 235 0.39 13.07 2.57
CA GLU A 235 -0.50 13.89 1.75
C GLU A 235 -1.03 15.09 2.54
N THR A 236 -1.03 16.25 1.89
CA THR A 236 -1.62 17.50 2.39
C THR A 236 -2.20 18.31 1.23
N LEU A 237 -2.73 19.49 1.52
CA LEU A 237 -3.15 20.47 0.49
C LEU A 237 -1.93 21.27 0.02
N GLU A 238 -1.92 21.68 -1.26
CA GLU A 238 -0.76 22.36 -1.88
C GLU A 238 -0.28 23.58 -1.09
N HIS A 239 -1.20 24.37 -0.52
CA HIS A 239 -0.85 25.55 0.30
C HIS A 239 -0.23 25.22 1.67
N LEU A 240 -0.19 23.94 2.06
CA LEU A 240 0.41 23.44 3.30
C LEU A 240 1.65 22.57 3.03
N LYS A 241 2.16 22.52 1.80
CA LYS A 241 3.29 21.67 1.41
C LYS A 241 4.54 21.86 2.29
N ASP A 242 4.85 23.10 2.65
CA ASP A 242 6.04 23.43 3.44
C ASP A 242 6.02 22.76 4.82
N ARG A 243 4.83 22.55 5.39
CA ARG A 243 4.67 21.81 6.65
C ARG A 243 5.07 20.33 6.48
N VAL A 244 4.61 19.70 5.41
CA VAL A 244 4.96 18.30 5.11
C VAL A 244 6.43 18.17 4.73
N ASP A 245 7.01 19.15 4.02
CA ASP A 245 8.44 19.15 3.69
C ASP A 245 9.31 19.25 4.94
N ALA A 246 8.95 20.10 5.90
CA ALA A 246 9.64 20.20 7.19
C ALA A 246 9.54 18.89 8.00
N ILE A 247 8.37 18.25 8.03
CA ILE A 247 8.20 16.92 8.64
C ILE A 247 9.06 15.88 7.91
N GLY A 248 9.06 15.89 6.58
CA GLY A 248 9.79 14.91 5.79
C GLY A 248 11.30 15.02 5.98
N LYS A 249 11.83 16.24 6.06
CA LYS A 249 13.23 16.49 6.42
C LYS A 249 13.56 15.95 7.81
N HIS A 250 12.74 16.27 8.81
CA HIS A 250 12.92 15.75 10.16
C HIS A 250 12.93 14.21 10.19
N ILE A 251 11.96 13.58 9.52
CA ILE A 251 11.86 12.12 9.40
C ILE A 251 13.12 11.57 8.74
N ALA A 252 13.57 12.14 7.63
CA ALA A 252 14.71 11.64 6.88
C ALA A 252 16.03 11.73 7.67
N GLU A 253 16.18 12.79 8.49
CA GLU A 253 17.38 13.03 9.28
C GLU A 253 17.47 12.17 10.56
N ASN A 254 16.32 11.78 11.12
CA ASN A 254 16.26 11.22 12.48
C ASN A 254 15.75 9.78 12.53
N TRP A 255 14.92 9.35 11.57
CA TRP A 255 14.27 8.05 11.62
C TRP A 255 15.03 6.98 10.84
N PHE A 256 14.84 5.75 11.27
CA PHE A 256 15.36 4.54 10.66
C PHE A 256 14.41 3.39 11.00
N PHE A 257 14.43 2.34 10.19
CA PHE A 257 13.61 1.14 10.40
C PHE A 257 14.46 -0.13 10.35
N GLY A 258 14.09 -1.14 11.13
CA GLY A 258 14.83 -2.39 11.26
C GLY A 258 15.61 -2.50 12.58
N ARG A 259 16.03 -3.71 12.95
CA ARG A 259 16.65 -4.03 14.24
C ARG A 259 18.11 -4.48 14.08
N PHE A 260 18.88 -4.32 15.15
CA PHE A 260 20.21 -4.88 15.35
C PHE A 260 20.27 -6.37 14.95
N GLY A 261 21.14 -6.72 14.00
CA GLY A 261 21.28 -8.07 13.43
C GLY A 261 20.55 -8.30 12.09
N GLY A 262 19.71 -7.35 11.65
CA GLY A 262 19.05 -7.33 10.34
C GLY A 262 19.47 -6.14 9.48
N GLN A 263 18.85 -6.00 8.30
CA GLN A 263 19.06 -4.83 7.44
C GLN A 263 18.35 -3.61 8.05
N ILE A 264 19.10 -2.53 8.25
CA ILE A 264 18.56 -1.23 8.66
C ILE A 264 18.25 -0.42 7.40
N LEU A 265 17.07 0.18 7.38
CA LEU A 265 16.60 1.06 6.32
C LEU A 265 16.67 2.51 6.79
N TYR A 266 17.27 3.37 5.97
CA TYR A 266 17.42 4.80 6.20
C TYR A 266 16.76 5.58 5.08
N ALA A 267 16.47 6.86 5.30
CA ALA A 267 16.08 7.76 4.23
C ALA A 267 17.30 8.47 3.62
N ASP A 268 17.13 8.98 2.41
CA ASP A 268 18.08 9.88 1.76
C ASP A 268 17.85 11.32 2.21
N VAL A 269 18.85 11.95 2.83
CA VAL A 269 18.78 13.37 3.23
C VAL A 269 19.21 14.34 2.14
N SER A 270 19.78 13.86 1.03
CA SER A 270 20.13 14.73 -0.11
C SER A 270 18.90 15.20 -0.90
N GLY A 271 17.73 14.62 -0.62
CA GLY A 271 16.46 14.90 -1.30
C GLY A 271 16.34 14.25 -2.69
N LYS A 272 17.36 13.54 -3.17
CA LYS A 272 17.34 12.90 -4.50
C LYS A 272 16.41 11.69 -4.56
N CYS A 273 16.19 11.00 -3.44
CA CYS A 273 15.26 9.89 -3.34
C CYS A 273 13.89 10.31 -2.77
N HIS A 274 13.67 11.60 -2.46
CA HIS A 274 12.34 12.10 -2.16
C HIS A 274 11.56 12.26 -3.47
N GLN A 275 10.33 11.77 -3.48
CA GLN A 275 9.44 11.92 -4.62
C GLN A 275 8.27 12.80 -4.22
N VAL A 276 7.99 13.81 -5.04
CA VAL A 276 6.81 14.66 -4.88
C VAL A 276 5.84 14.31 -5.99
N SER A 277 4.60 14.03 -5.63
CA SER A 277 3.50 13.89 -6.58
C SER A 277 2.37 14.84 -6.25
N ARG A 278 1.62 15.22 -7.28
CA ARG A 278 0.49 16.16 -7.17
C ARG A 278 -0.71 15.60 -7.90
N TRP A 279 -1.89 15.91 -7.37
CA TRP A 279 -3.14 15.64 -8.08
C TRP A 279 -4.24 16.57 -7.62
N SER A 280 -5.24 16.79 -8.48
CA SER A 280 -6.40 17.61 -8.15
C SER A 280 -7.66 16.75 -8.07
N GLY A 281 -8.44 16.91 -7.01
CA GLY A 281 -9.55 16.01 -6.68
C GLY A 281 -10.73 16.64 -5.96
N SER A 282 -11.77 15.86 -5.72
CA SER A 282 -12.93 16.35 -4.97
C SER A 282 -12.61 16.57 -3.50
N SER A 283 -13.16 17.63 -2.93
CA SER A 283 -13.20 17.90 -1.49
C SER A 283 -14.21 16.98 -0.76
N ALA A 284 -14.29 15.69 -1.07
CA ALA A 284 -15.33 14.74 -0.65
C ALA A 284 -15.82 14.88 0.81
N TRP A 285 -14.90 15.20 1.72
CA TRP A 285 -15.16 15.39 3.16
C TRP A 285 -15.71 16.76 3.57
N TYR A 286 -15.51 17.78 2.74
CA TYR A 286 -15.89 19.17 2.99
C TYR A 286 -17.41 19.38 3.06
N LYS A 287 -18.21 18.43 2.56
CA LYS A 287 -19.68 18.56 2.53
C LYS A 287 -20.36 18.27 3.88
N LYS A 288 -19.69 17.64 4.85
CA LYS A 288 -20.34 17.13 6.07
C LYS A 288 -20.13 18.00 7.31
N HIS A 289 -19.16 18.91 7.30
CA HIS A 289 -18.88 19.82 8.41
C HIS A 289 -19.04 21.26 7.94
N ARG A 290 -19.94 22.01 8.60
CA ARG A 290 -20.21 23.43 8.32
C ARG A 290 -19.02 24.27 8.81
N THR A 291 -17.95 24.33 8.03
CA THR A 291 -16.90 25.32 8.23
C THR A 291 -17.23 26.64 7.55
N ASN A 292 -16.84 27.73 8.20
CA ASN A 292 -16.78 29.08 7.65
C ASN A 292 -15.67 29.28 6.60
N TYR A 293 -14.98 28.21 6.19
CA TYR A 293 -14.14 28.25 5.01
C TYR A 293 -15.09 28.38 3.81
N GLN A 294 -14.89 29.40 2.98
CA GLN A 294 -15.85 29.83 1.96
C GLN A 294 -16.43 28.63 1.21
N LYS A 295 -17.76 28.61 1.05
CA LYS A 295 -18.51 27.65 0.23
C LYS A 295 -17.91 27.59 -1.19
N HIS A 296 -16.82 26.84 -1.38
CA HIS A 296 -16.22 26.60 -2.67
C HIS A 296 -17.03 25.50 -3.35
N LYS A 297 -18.24 25.86 -3.81
CA LYS A 297 -19.05 25.02 -4.67
C LYS A 297 -18.21 24.66 -5.91
N GLY A 298 -17.75 23.41 -5.98
CA GLY A 298 -17.24 22.82 -7.22
C GLY A 298 -15.76 23.00 -7.55
N ARG A 299 -14.91 23.53 -6.64
CA ARG A 299 -13.47 23.57 -6.88
C ARG A 299 -12.79 22.25 -6.48
N LYS A 300 -11.94 21.74 -7.37
CA LYS A 300 -11.01 20.65 -7.06
C LYS A 300 -10.02 21.15 -5.99
N LEU A 301 -9.64 20.30 -5.06
CA LEU A 301 -8.53 20.54 -4.14
C LEU A 301 -7.24 20.06 -4.79
N ASP A 302 -6.19 20.85 -4.66
CA ASP A 302 -4.85 20.48 -5.11
C ASP A 302 -4.11 19.81 -3.94
N TYR A 303 -3.73 18.56 -4.16
CA TYR A 303 -3.06 17.72 -3.19
C TYR A 303 -1.57 17.65 -3.50
N TYR A 304 -0.78 17.78 -2.43
CA TYR A 304 0.66 17.62 -2.41
C TYR A 304 1.00 16.36 -1.63
N ILE A 305 1.79 15.46 -2.23
CA ILE A 305 2.22 14.22 -1.59
C ILE A 305 3.74 14.16 -1.61
N LEU A 306 4.33 14.12 -0.41
CA LEU A 306 5.76 13.83 -0.22
C LEU A 306 5.94 12.35 0.10
N THR A 307 6.75 11.66 -0.69
CA THR A 307 7.12 10.26 -0.48
C THR A 307 8.55 10.16 0.00
N ILE A 308 8.72 9.68 1.23
CA ILE A 308 10.01 9.40 1.86
C ILE A 308 10.25 7.91 1.74
N THR A 309 11.34 7.54 1.07
CA THR A 309 11.69 6.13 0.82
C THR A 309 12.85 5.72 1.71
N PHE A 310 12.63 4.66 2.49
CA PHE A 310 13.62 4.02 3.36
C PHE A 310 14.17 2.76 2.70
N GLU A 311 15.49 2.70 2.54
CA GLU A 311 16.21 1.58 1.92
C GLU A 311 17.55 1.35 2.64
N SER A 312 18.25 0.27 2.28
CA SER A 312 19.61 0.06 2.76
C SER A 312 20.56 1.20 2.35
N GLU A 313 21.54 1.50 3.22
CA GLU A 313 22.57 2.52 2.93
C GLU A 313 23.30 2.26 1.60
N LEU A 314 23.55 0.99 1.27
CA LEU A 314 24.15 0.62 -0.02
C LEU A 314 23.26 0.98 -1.21
N SER A 315 21.94 0.78 -1.11
CA SER A 315 20.98 1.17 -2.17
C SER A 315 20.98 2.69 -2.35
N ILE A 316 20.93 3.44 -1.25
CA ILE A 316 20.92 4.90 -1.26
C ILE A 316 22.21 5.45 -1.89
N LYS A 317 23.37 4.96 -1.48
CA LYS A 317 24.66 5.36 -2.05
C LYS A 317 24.77 5.04 -3.54
N ARG A 318 24.27 3.88 -3.98
CA ARG A 318 24.22 3.51 -5.41
C ARG A 318 23.37 4.46 -6.24
N LYS A 319 22.32 5.04 -5.65
CA LYS A 319 21.48 6.08 -6.26
C LYS A 319 22.08 7.48 -6.14
N GLY A 320 23.27 7.63 -5.55
CA GLY A 320 23.94 8.92 -5.33
C GLY A 320 23.33 9.77 -4.21
N GLY A 321 22.55 9.14 -3.32
CA GLY A 321 21.98 9.75 -2.12
C GLY A 321 22.93 9.67 -0.91
N VAL A 322 22.51 10.29 0.19
CA VAL A 322 23.28 10.43 1.44
C VAL A 322 22.40 10.04 2.62
N VAL A 323 22.96 9.27 3.56
CA VAL A 323 22.28 8.92 4.81
C VAL A 323 22.73 9.88 5.92
N SER A 324 21.79 10.34 6.75
CA SER A 324 22.07 11.16 7.93
C SER A 324 23.00 10.46 8.92
N GLU A 325 24.07 11.13 9.33
CA GLU A 325 24.92 10.67 10.43
C GLU A 325 24.20 10.68 11.78
N THR A 326 23.14 11.49 11.93
CA THR A 326 22.26 11.46 13.10
C THR A 326 21.44 10.16 13.10
N ALA A 327 20.79 9.82 11.99
CA ALA A 327 20.01 8.58 11.88
C ALA A 327 20.89 7.32 12.12
N LYS A 328 22.14 7.32 11.64
CA LYS A 328 23.10 6.23 11.91
C LYS A 328 23.46 6.12 13.38
N ARG A 329 23.76 7.26 14.04
CA ARG A 329 24.05 7.29 15.48
C ARG A 329 22.87 6.80 16.30
N ASN A 330 21.67 7.26 15.95
CA ASN A 330 20.42 6.81 16.56
C ASN A 330 20.20 5.30 16.38
N ALA A 331 20.48 4.76 15.19
CA ALA A 331 20.34 3.34 14.89
C ALA A 331 21.39 2.44 15.59
N ALA A 332 22.55 2.99 15.92
CA ALA A 332 23.60 2.29 16.65
C ALA A 332 23.32 2.18 18.15
N ASP A 333 22.44 3.02 18.70
CA ASP A 333 22.04 2.97 20.11
C ASP A 333 20.81 2.04 20.30
N PRO A 334 20.98 0.88 20.96
CA PRO A 334 19.89 -0.09 21.15
C PRO A 334 18.79 0.40 22.10
N LEU A 335 19.03 1.47 22.86
CA LEU A 335 18.05 2.09 23.77
C LEU A 335 17.43 3.35 23.18
N PHE A 336 17.82 3.73 21.96
CA PHE A 336 17.30 4.92 21.32
C PHE A 336 15.79 4.84 21.13
N LYS A 337 15.11 5.93 21.48
CA LYS A 337 13.69 6.12 21.21
C LYS A 337 13.55 7.13 20.08
N HIS A 338 12.84 6.76 19.02
CA HIS A 338 12.61 7.65 17.90
C HIS A 338 11.97 8.96 18.34
N VAL A 339 12.44 10.05 17.73
CA VAL A 339 11.97 11.40 18.03
C VAL A 339 10.69 11.69 17.24
N PRO A 340 9.60 12.15 17.88
CA PRO A 340 8.39 12.59 17.18
C PRO A 340 8.65 13.75 16.22
N ALA A 341 7.94 13.78 15.08
CA ALA A 341 7.89 14.95 14.22
C ALA A 341 6.73 15.86 14.66
N ASN A 342 7.04 16.97 15.33
CA ASN A 342 6.05 17.90 15.86
C ASN A 342 6.29 19.33 15.38
N LEU A 343 5.51 19.82 14.42
CA LEU A 343 5.64 21.22 13.97
C LEU A 343 5.15 22.24 15.01
N GLY A 344 4.56 21.80 16.13
CA GLY A 344 4.18 22.67 17.25
C GLY A 344 5.34 22.96 18.20
N ASP A 345 6.49 22.32 17.97
CA ASP A 345 7.75 22.68 18.60
C ASP A 345 8.42 23.79 17.74
N PRO A 346 8.57 25.03 18.26
CA PRO A 346 9.23 26.12 17.55
C PRO A 346 10.61 25.72 17.04
N SER A 347 11.30 24.82 17.75
CA SER A 347 12.64 24.38 17.39
C SER A 347 12.73 23.52 16.12
N ILE A 348 11.62 22.99 15.60
CA ILE A 348 11.59 22.29 14.30
C ILE A 348 11.41 23.30 13.16
N LEU A 349 10.50 24.26 13.29
CA LEU A 349 10.34 25.34 12.30
C LEU A 349 11.57 26.26 12.25
N ASP A 350 12.18 26.57 13.41
CA ASP A 350 13.39 27.38 13.49
C ASP A 350 14.64 26.64 12.99
N ARG A 351 14.76 25.32 13.22
CA ARG A 351 15.90 24.51 12.70
C ARG A 351 15.84 24.27 11.21
N TYR A 352 14.63 24.20 10.65
CA TYR A 352 14.44 23.91 9.23
C TYR A 352 14.09 25.15 8.39
N GLY A 353 13.99 26.31 9.05
CA GLY A 353 13.82 27.63 8.45
C GLY A 353 12.35 27.96 8.12
N PRO A 354 12.00 29.25 8.04
CA PRO A 354 10.75 29.65 7.40
C PRO A 354 10.77 29.24 5.91
N PRO A 355 9.59 29.05 5.30
CA PRO A 355 9.43 28.51 3.95
C PRO A 355 10.33 29.24 2.95
N SER A 356 11.32 28.53 2.41
CA SER A 356 12.10 29.04 1.28
C SER A 356 11.21 28.97 0.03
N HIS A 357 10.72 30.11 -0.42
CA HIS A 357 10.40 30.27 -1.83
C HIS A 357 11.65 29.92 -2.64
N GLU A 358 11.48 29.15 -3.71
CA GLU A 358 12.51 28.71 -4.66
C GLU A 358 13.22 27.39 -4.33
N MET A 359 12.53 26.29 -4.66
CA MET A 359 13.21 25.18 -5.33
C MET A 359 13.10 25.41 -6.84
N PRO A 360 14.17 25.23 -7.64
CA PRO A 360 14.12 25.42 -9.08
C PRO A 360 13.12 24.44 -9.71
N GLY A 361 12.08 25.00 -10.33
CA GLY A 361 11.05 24.24 -11.01
C GLY A 361 11.65 23.38 -12.12
N VAL A 362 11.39 22.08 -12.05
CA VAL A 362 11.51 21.19 -13.22
C VAL A 362 10.54 21.72 -14.29
N PRO A 363 10.96 21.90 -15.55
CA PRO A 363 10.08 22.38 -16.61
C PRO A 363 8.88 21.43 -16.73
N MET A 364 7.68 21.97 -16.49
CA MET A 364 6.42 21.29 -16.75
C MET A 364 6.37 20.98 -18.24
N LEU A 365 6.31 19.70 -18.60
CA LEU A 365 5.89 19.30 -19.94
C LEU A 365 4.45 19.79 -20.14
N PRO A 366 4.13 20.49 -21.24
CA PRO A 366 2.77 20.91 -21.51
C PRO A 366 1.88 19.66 -21.61
N LEU A 367 0.76 19.70 -20.89
CA LEU A 367 -0.33 18.74 -21.09
C LEU A 367 -0.87 18.95 -22.52
N PRO A 368 -1.23 17.88 -23.25
CA PRO A 368 -1.90 18.03 -24.53
C PRO A 368 -3.24 18.72 -24.32
N ASP A 369 -3.50 19.75 -25.12
CA ASP A 369 -4.77 20.46 -25.17
C ASP A 369 -5.88 19.47 -25.58
N GLU A 370 -6.88 19.29 -24.70
CA GLU A 370 -8.15 18.67 -25.08
C GLU A 370 -9.02 19.74 -25.74
N ASP A 371 -8.67 20.10 -26.97
CA ASP A 371 -9.54 20.75 -27.94
C ASP A 371 -9.08 20.30 -29.32
N ASP A 372 -9.58 19.13 -29.75
CA ASP A 372 -9.74 18.78 -31.16
C ASP A 372 -10.92 17.79 -31.22
N ASP A 373 -12.12 18.36 -31.17
CA ASP A 373 -13.33 17.76 -31.70
C ASP A 373 -13.22 17.73 -33.24
N LEU A 374 -13.06 16.52 -33.82
CA LEU A 374 -13.69 16.07 -35.07
C LEU A 374 -13.75 14.54 -35.13
#